data_AF-A0A838MXJ3-F1
#
_entry.id   AF-A0A838MXJ3-F1
#
_cell.length_a   1.000
_cell.length_b   1.000
_cell.length_c   1.000
_cell.angle_alpha   90.00
_cell.angle_beta   90.00
_cell.angle_gamma   90.00
#
_symmetry.space_group_name_H-M   'P 1'
#
loop_
_entity.id
_entity.type
_entity.pdbx_description
1 polymer ?
#
loop_
_entity_poly.entity_id
_entity_poly.type
_entity_poly.pdbx_seq_one_letter_code
_entity_poly.pdbx_strand_id
1 'polypeptide(L)'
;MTASRKPPSIGQDAPQLEPAVERDESGRVNIKLSRNVRVTVGNRTTGRITITGWDRDTIEAKAVSELGIEYVRASVSTDAAGANVFLKADYAAENILMALFGFRPREVHLEVNLPRHAEIELIKVYRSDVKVTGVDTHIVVSGDRST
;
A
#
# COMPACT_ATOMS: atom_id res chain seq x y z
N MET A 1 -36.27 -15.89 -50.18
CA MET A 1 -35.87 -16.40 -48.84
C MET A 1 -34.63 -15.62 -48.41
N THR A 2 -34.83 -14.59 -47.59
CA THR A 2 -33.81 -13.62 -47.19
C THR A 2 -33.20 -14.08 -45.86
N ALA A 3 -31.94 -14.51 -45.86
CA ALA A 3 -31.23 -14.84 -44.63
C ALA A 3 -30.80 -13.56 -43.92
N SER A 4 -31.37 -13.32 -42.74
CA SER A 4 -31.02 -12.22 -41.85
C SER A 4 -29.68 -12.50 -41.18
N ARG A 5 -28.67 -11.64 -41.40
CA ARG A 5 -27.36 -11.72 -40.73
C ARG A 5 -27.51 -11.19 -39.30
N LYS A 6 -27.38 -12.06 -38.30
CA LYS A 6 -27.11 -11.65 -36.91
C LYS A 6 -25.59 -11.35 -36.80
N PRO A 7 -25.16 -10.12 -36.51
CA PRO A 7 -23.75 -9.87 -36.22
C PRO A 7 -23.36 -10.52 -34.89
N PRO A 8 -22.10 -11.00 -34.74
CA PRO A 8 -21.62 -11.55 -33.48
C PRO A 8 -21.59 -10.45 -32.43
N SER A 9 -22.19 -10.73 -31.27
CA SER A 9 -22.05 -9.93 -30.06
C SER A 9 -20.60 -10.04 -29.58
N ILE A 10 -19.78 -9.03 -29.88
CA ILE A 10 -18.49 -8.84 -29.23
C ILE A 10 -18.81 -8.43 -27.81
N GLY A 11 -18.83 -9.40 -26.90
CA GLY A 11 -18.75 -9.14 -25.47
C GLY A 11 -17.48 -8.34 -25.22
N GLN A 12 -17.63 -7.08 -24.84
CA GLN A 12 -16.55 -6.26 -24.36
C GLN A 12 -16.14 -6.78 -22.98
N ASP A 13 -15.27 -7.78 -22.93
CA ASP A 13 -14.34 -7.91 -21.82
C ASP A 13 -13.32 -6.79 -21.98
N ALA A 14 -13.71 -5.58 -21.57
CA ALA A 14 -12.75 -4.52 -21.34
C ALA A 14 -11.77 -5.05 -20.28
N PRO A 15 -10.44 -5.03 -20.49
CA PRO A 15 -9.50 -5.43 -19.46
C PRO A 15 -9.76 -4.54 -18.25
N GLN A 16 -10.23 -5.15 -17.17
CA GLN A 16 -10.34 -4.50 -15.87
C GLN A 16 -8.92 -4.08 -15.51
N LEU A 17 -8.59 -2.79 -15.66
CA LEU A 17 -7.28 -2.25 -15.34
C LEU A 17 -7.00 -2.59 -13.90
N GLU A 18 -6.14 -3.59 -13.66
CA GLU A 18 -5.70 -3.91 -12.32
C GLU A 18 -5.07 -2.65 -11.71
N PRO A 19 -5.30 -2.37 -10.41
CA PRO A 19 -4.72 -1.19 -9.80
C PRO A 19 -3.19 -1.28 -9.89
N ALA A 20 -2.59 -0.43 -10.71
CA ALA A 20 -1.15 -0.44 -10.92
C ALA A 20 -0.45 0.27 -9.76
N VAL A 21 0.66 -0.31 -9.30
CA VAL A 21 1.58 0.32 -8.35
C VAL A 21 2.55 1.19 -9.13
N GLU A 22 2.34 2.50 -9.08
CA GLU A 22 3.23 3.49 -9.70
C GLU A 22 4.28 3.95 -8.68
N ARG A 23 5.51 4.18 -9.13
CA ARG A 23 6.60 4.73 -8.32
C ARG A 23 7.20 5.93 -9.02
N ASP A 24 7.32 7.05 -8.30
CA ASP A 24 7.99 8.23 -8.84
C ASP A 24 9.51 8.20 -8.58
N GLU A 25 10.22 9.17 -9.13
CA GLU A 25 11.68 9.33 -8.98
C GLU A 25 12.11 9.57 -7.53
N SER A 26 11.18 9.98 -6.66
CA SER A 26 11.43 10.17 -5.22
C SER A 26 11.24 8.90 -4.40
N GLY A 27 10.93 7.76 -5.05
CA GLY A 27 10.68 6.48 -4.38
C GLY A 27 9.30 6.37 -3.73
N ARG A 28 8.42 7.35 -3.95
CA ARG A 28 7.05 7.36 -3.45
C ARG A 28 6.19 6.44 -4.29
N VAL A 29 5.38 5.64 -3.61
CA VAL A 29 4.40 4.74 -4.21
C VAL A 29 3.06 5.45 -4.33
N ASN A 30 2.47 5.40 -5.52
CA ASN A 30 1.12 5.85 -5.80
C ASN A 30 0.29 4.66 -6.31
N ILE A 31 -0.89 4.45 -5.74
CA ILE A 31 -1.81 3.38 -6.14
C ILE A 31 -3.19 4.00 -6.32
N LYS A 32 -3.64 4.07 -7.57
CA LYS A 32 -4.99 4.53 -7.86
C LYS A 32 -5.99 3.47 -7.42
N LEU A 33 -7.02 3.87 -6.70
CA LEU A 33 -7.98 2.94 -6.12
C LEU A 33 -9.31 2.92 -6.88
N SER A 34 -9.90 1.73 -6.93
CA SER A 34 -11.33 1.54 -7.11
C SER A 34 -12.05 1.63 -5.76
N ARG A 35 -13.38 1.53 -5.76
CA ARG A 35 -14.15 1.43 -4.50
C ARG A 35 -13.90 0.07 -3.83
N ASN A 36 -14.12 0.00 -2.52
CA ASN A 36 -13.97 -1.20 -1.68
C ASN A 36 -12.52 -1.72 -1.66
N VAL A 37 -11.67 -1.01 -0.92
CA VAL A 37 -10.25 -1.32 -0.78
C VAL A 37 -9.94 -1.64 0.67
N ARG A 38 -9.23 -2.74 0.88
CA ARG A 38 -8.64 -3.10 2.16
C ARG A 38 -7.15 -2.84 2.12
N VAL A 39 -6.66 -2.01 3.04
CA VAL A 39 -5.26 -1.64 3.13
C VAL A 39 -4.61 -2.35 4.31
N THR A 40 -3.58 -3.15 4.02
CA THR A 40 -2.66 -3.70 5.00
C THR A 40 -1.38 -2.88 5.00
N VAL A 41 -1.01 -2.35 6.17
CA VAL A 41 0.19 -1.51 6.34
C VAL A 41 1.12 -2.18 7.35
N GLY A 42 2.42 -2.18 7.08
CA GLY A 42 3.39 -2.71 8.02
C GLY A 42 4.77 -2.12 7.89
N ASN A 43 5.62 -2.49 8.83
CA ASN A 43 7.01 -2.05 8.86
C ASN A 43 7.93 -3.25 9.07
N ARG A 44 9.06 -3.27 8.36
CA ARG A 44 10.13 -4.23 8.65
C ARG A 44 10.84 -3.92 9.96
N THR A 45 10.87 -2.66 10.35
CA THR A 45 11.66 -2.13 11.48
C THR A 45 10.75 -1.64 12.60
N THR A 46 11.32 -1.15 13.69
CA THR A 46 10.60 -0.52 14.80
C THR A 46 10.19 0.93 14.53
N GLY A 47 10.44 1.43 13.31
CA GLY A 47 10.08 2.80 12.96
C GLY A 47 8.58 3.05 12.93
N ARG A 48 8.21 4.31 13.13
CA ARG A 48 6.81 4.77 13.20
C ARG A 48 6.05 4.46 11.90
N ILE A 49 4.73 4.29 12.02
CA ILE A 49 3.79 4.33 10.90
C ILE A 49 2.83 5.51 11.11
N THR A 50 2.75 6.41 10.13
CA THR A 50 1.76 7.48 10.08
C THR A 50 0.78 7.21 8.96
N ILE A 51 -0.51 7.22 9.28
CA ILE A 51 -1.60 7.08 8.31
C ILE A 51 -2.48 8.32 8.38
N THR A 52 -2.70 8.95 7.23
CA THR A 52 -3.54 10.14 7.09
C THR A 52 -4.63 9.88 6.06
N GLY A 53 -5.89 10.03 6.46
CA GLY A 53 -6.99 10.06 5.51
C GLY A 53 -7.03 11.39 4.76
N TRP A 54 -7.25 11.35 3.44
CA TRP A 54 -7.33 12.51 2.57
C TRP A 54 -8.44 12.39 1.52
N ASP A 55 -8.71 13.49 0.81
CA ASP A 55 -9.85 13.62 -0.12
C ASP A 55 -9.47 13.27 -1.58
N ARG A 56 -8.46 12.43 -1.76
CA ARG A 56 -8.03 11.92 -3.07
C ARG A 56 -8.42 10.46 -3.25
N ASP A 57 -8.48 9.97 -4.48
CA ASP A 57 -8.81 8.61 -4.90
C ASP A 57 -7.59 7.68 -5.03
N THR A 58 -6.47 8.10 -4.46
CA THR A 58 -5.16 7.47 -4.62
C THR A 58 -4.59 7.18 -3.23
N ILE A 59 -3.92 6.05 -3.06
CA ILE A 59 -3.02 5.85 -1.92
C ILE A 59 -1.65 6.38 -2.30
N GLU A 60 -1.06 7.17 -1.42
CA GLU A 60 0.33 7.60 -1.52
C GLU A 60 1.11 7.05 -0.32
N ALA A 61 2.27 6.46 -0.57
CA ALA A 61 3.14 5.96 0.50
C ALA A 61 4.60 6.32 0.25
N LYS A 62 5.31 6.67 1.32
CA LYS A 62 6.78 6.84 1.30
C LYS A 62 7.39 6.27 2.58
N ALA A 63 8.62 5.80 2.46
CA ALA A 63 9.41 5.33 3.59
C ALA A 63 10.66 6.20 3.71
N VAL A 64 11.00 6.62 4.94
CA VAL A 64 12.13 7.52 5.20
C VAL A 64 12.88 7.06 6.44
N SER A 65 14.20 7.15 6.42
CA SER A 65 15.06 6.98 7.61
C SER A 65 16.02 8.15 7.74
N GLU A 66 16.93 8.10 8.72
CA GLU A 66 18.04 9.04 8.84
C GLU A 66 19.00 9.06 7.63
N LEU A 67 18.98 8.03 6.79
CA LEU A 67 19.78 7.96 5.55
C LEU A 67 19.05 8.55 4.34
N GLY A 68 17.79 8.94 4.49
CA GLY A 68 16.96 9.47 3.41
C GLY A 68 15.86 8.50 3.01
N ILE A 69 15.57 8.43 1.71
CA ILE A 69 14.44 7.66 1.18
C ILE A 69 14.74 6.16 1.30
N GLU A 70 13.75 5.42 1.80
CA GLU A 70 13.76 3.98 1.94
C GLU A 70 12.74 3.34 1.00
N TYR A 71 12.73 2.01 0.93
CA TYR A 71 11.88 1.30 0.00
C TYR A 71 10.48 1.02 0.56
N VAL A 72 9.44 1.29 -0.24
CA VAL A 72 8.08 0.81 0.02
C VAL A 72 7.81 -0.41 -0.86
N ARG A 73 7.75 -1.58 -0.21
CA ARG A 73 7.22 -2.79 -0.83
C ARG A 73 5.71 -2.63 -0.94
N ALA A 74 5.22 -2.63 -2.17
CA ALA A 74 3.82 -2.43 -2.48
C ALA A 74 3.35 -3.50 -3.46
N SER A 75 2.17 -4.07 -3.19
CA SER A 75 1.50 -5.01 -4.08
C SER A 75 -0.01 -4.83 -3.97
N VAL A 76 -0.71 -5.08 -5.07
CA VAL A 76 -2.16 -5.10 -5.12
C VAL A 76 -2.62 -6.47 -5.61
N SER A 77 -3.64 -7.01 -4.97
CA SER A 77 -4.38 -8.16 -5.47
C SER A 77 -5.88 -7.86 -5.45
N THR A 78 -6.66 -8.57 -6.25
CA THR A 78 -8.12 -8.41 -6.29
C THR A 78 -8.77 -9.74 -5.95
N ASP A 79 -9.81 -9.69 -5.12
CA ASP A 79 -10.69 -10.83 -4.84
C ASP A 79 -12.17 -10.43 -5.00
N ALA A 80 -13.09 -11.34 -4.65
CA ALA A 80 -14.53 -11.11 -4.77
C ALA A 80 -15.06 -9.98 -3.85
N ALA A 81 -14.33 -9.62 -2.80
CA ALA A 81 -14.71 -8.56 -1.86
C ALA A 81 -14.12 -7.19 -2.23
N GLY A 82 -13.04 -7.15 -3.03
CA GLY A 82 -12.47 -5.92 -3.54
C GLY A 82 -10.96 -6.00 -3.77
N ALA A 83 -10.31 -4.83 -3.81
CA ALA A 83 -8.87 -4.74 -3.93
C ALA A 83 -8.20 -4.82 -2.54
N ASN A 84 -7.16 -5.64 -2.44
CA ASN A 84 -6.30 -5.75 -1.27
C ASN A 84 -4.96 -5.09 -1.58
N VAL A 85 -4.64 -4.05 -0.83
CA VAL A 85 -3.38 -3.31 -0.98
C VAL A 85 -2.48 -3.65 0.19
N PHE A 86 -1.26 -4.09 -0.10
CA PHE A 86 -0.23 -4.32 0.90
C PHE A 86 0.87 -3.28 0.75
N LEU A 87 1.18 -2.57 1.84
CA LEU A 87 2.26 -1.60 1.94
C LEU A 87 3.17 -1.95 3.10
N LYS A 88 4.46 -2.12 2.82
CA LYS A 88 5.47 -2.38 3.85
C LYS A 88 6.73 -1.57 3.64
N ALA A 89 7.12 -0.81 4.65
CA ALA A 89 8.46 -0.19 4.69
C ALA A 89 9.56 -1.26 4.80
N ASP A 90 10.58 -1.12 3.97
CA ASP A 90 11.75 -1.97 3.87
C ASP A 90 12.99 -1.08 3.63
N TYR A 91 14.19 -1.63 3.82
CA TYR A 91 15.41 -0.89 3.51
C TYR A 91 15.59 -0.75 1.99
N ALA A 92 16.05 0.41 1.54
CA ALA A 92 16.55 0.57 0.18
C ALA A 92 17.74 -0.38 -0.06
N ALA A 93 17.87 -0.92 -1.28
CA ALA A 93 18.89 -1.92 -1.59
C ALA A 93 20.32 -1.47 -1.26
N GLU A 94 20.61 -0.19 -1.49
CA GLU A 94 21.89 0.45 -1.17
C GLU A 94 22.16 0.52 0.35
N ASN A 95 21.10 0.58 1.16
CA ASN A 95 21.16 0.61 2.62
C ASN A 95 21.18 -0.78 3.26
N ILE A 96 20.78 -1.84 2.52
CA ILE A 96 20.85 -3.23 2.99
C ILE A 96 22.30 -3.59 3.32
N LEU A 97 23.25 -3.17 2.48
CA LEU A 97 24.66 -3.46 2.68
C LEU A 97 25.17 -2.84 4.01
N MET A 98 24.73 -1.63 4.35
CA MET A 98 25.05 -1.02 5.65
C MET A 98 24.41 -1.77 6.82
N ALA A 99 23.18 -2.27 6.70
CA ALA A 99 22.56 -3.08 7.73
C ALA A 99 23.29 -4.42 7.96
N LEU A 100 23.89 -5.00 6.91
CA LEU A 100 24.64 -6.26 6.97
C LEU A 100 26.02 -6.09 7.65
N PHE A 101 26.63 -4.91 7.59
CA PHE A 101 27.93 -4.62 8.23
C PHE A 101 27.84 -4.28 9.73
N GLY A 102 26.76 -4.64 10.40
CA GLY A 102 26.64 -4.53 11.87
C GLY A 102 26.23 -3.15 12.38
N PHE A 103 25.80 -2.24 11.51
CA PHE A 103 25.07 -1.05 11.97
C PHE A 103 23.72 -1.49 12.54
N ARG A 104 23.32 -0.88 13.67
CA ARG A 104 22.04 -1.23 14.33
C ARG A 104 20.89 -1.14 13.32
N PRO A 105 19.89 -2.05 13.36
CA PRO A 105 18.67 -1.89 12.59
C PRO A 105 18.11 -0.49 12.82
N ARG A 106 17.93 0.27 11.74
CA ARG A 106 17.50 1.66 11.82
C ARG A 106 15.98 1.73 11.75
N GLU A 107 15.42 2.78 12.33
CA GLU A 107 14.00 3.03 12.26
C GLU A 107 13.64 3.62 10.90
N VAL A 108 12.78 2.92 10.16
CA VAL A 108 12.20 3.42 8.92
C VAL A 108 10.81 3.94 9.23
N HIS A 109 10.56 5.22 9.02
CA HIS A 109 9.23 5.81 9.16
C HIS A 109 8.44 5.59 7.87
N LEU A 110 7.32 4.88 7.97
CA LEU A 110 6.35 4.75 6.89
C LEU A 110 5.28 5.83 7.01
N GLU A 111 5.11 6.63 5.97
CA GLU A 111 4.00 7.58 5.84
C GLU A 111 3.06 7.11 4.74
N VAL A 112 1.76 7.03 5.05
CA VAL A 112 0.70 6.61 4.12
C VAL A 112 -0.42 7.63 4.14
N ASN A 113 -0.76 8.18 2.98
CA ASN A 113 -1.98 8.93 2.75
C ASN A 113 -2.97 8.04 2.00
N LEU A 114 -4.20 7.91 2.49
CA LEU A 114 -5.21 7.05 1.87
C LEU A 114 -6.57 7.76 1.78
N PRO A 115 -7.43 7.42 0.80
CA PRO A 115 -8.77 8.00 0.74
C PRO A 115 -9.51 7.80 2.06
N ARG A 116 -10.21 8.83 2.57
CA ARG A 116 -10.89 8.75 3.89
C ARG A 116 -11.86 7.57 4.04
N HIS A 117 -12.38 7.10 2.90
CA HIS A 117 -13.35 6.01 2.78
C HIS A 117 -12.70 4.64 2.47
N ALA A 118 -11.36 4.54 2.48
CA ALA A 118 -10.67 3.27 2.28
C ALA A 118 -10.60 2.51 3.61
N GLU A 119 -11.03 1.24 3.61
CA GLU A 119 -11.02 0.41 4.81
C GLU A 119 -9.59 -0.03 5.16
N ILE A 120 -9.23 0.12 6.44
CA ILE A 120 -7.91 -0.30 6.94
C ILE A 120 -8.11 -1.59 7.73
N GLU A 121 -7.80 -2.71 7.09
CA GLU A 121 -8.04 -4.04 7.65
C GLU A 121 -6.92 -4.50 8.59
N LEU A 122 -5.67 -4.08 8.38
CA LEU A 122 -4.59 -4.56 9.22
C LEU A 122 -3.38 -3.65 9.21
N ILE A 123 -3.08 -3.07 10.37
CA ILE A 123 -1.75 -2.50 10.62
C ILE A 123 -0.94 -3.52 11.39
N LYS A 124 0.02 -4.17 10.72
CA LYS A 124 0.94 -5.14 11.33
C LYS A 124 2.21 -4.43 11.78
N VAL A 125 2.35 -4.24 13.08
CA VAL A 125 3.50 -3.53 13.66
C VAL A 125 4.36 -4.41 14.56
N TYR A 126 5.67 -4.16 14.49
CA TYR A 126 6.69 -4.77 15.35
C TYR A 126 7.36 -3.68 16.18
N ARG A 127 6.87 -3.45 17.41
CA ARG A 127 7.39 -2.40 18.32
C ARG A 127 7.43 -1.00 17.69
N SER A 128 6.44 -0.67 16.86
CA SER A 128 6.32 0.64 16.21
C SER A 128 5.17 1.44 16.80
N ASP A 129 5.37 2.75 16.91
CA ASP A 129 4.27 3.69 17.11
C ASP A 129 3.40 3.74 15.85
N VAL A 130 2.08 3.69 16.03
CA VAL A 130 1.11 3.89 14.96
C VAL A 130 0.31 5.15 15.25
N LYS A 131 0.31 6.09 14.30
CA LYS A 131 -0.56 7.27 14.32
C LYS A 131 -1.52 7.19 13.15
N VAL A 132 -2.83 7.23 13.43
CA VAL A 132 -3.88 7.31 12.39
C VAL A 132 -4.71 8.56 12.61
N THR A 133 -4.96 9.34 11.54
CA THR A 133 -5.74 10.57 11.58
C THR A 133 -6.58 10.74 10.32
N GLY A 134 -7.81 11.26 10.44
CA GLY A 134 -8.64 11.67 9.30
C GLY A 134 -9.24 10.53 8.47
N VAL A 135 -9.32 9.31 9.02
CA VAL A 135 -9.93 8.14 8.37
C VAL A 135 -11.35 7.96 8.91
N ASP A 136 -12.33 7.81 8.01
CA ASP A 136 -13.75 7.78 8.35
C ASP A 136 -14.32 6.35 8.42
N THR A 137 -13.53 5.36 8.01
CA THR A 137 -13.90 3.94 8.03
C THR A 137 -13.39 3.22 9.27
N HIS A 138 -13.78 1.96 9.40
CA HIS A 138 -13.23 1.06 10.40
C HIS A 138 -11.71 0.87 10.23
N ILE A 139 -11.02 0.73 11.37
CA ILE A 139 -9.58 0.54 11.47
C ILE A 139 -9.34 -0.63 12.41
N VAL A 140 -8.60 -1.63 11.94
CA VAL A 140 -8.11 -2.74 12.78
C VAL A 140 -6.59 -2.65 12.92
N VAL A 141 -6.13 -2.65 14.17
CA VAL A 141 -4.71 -2.58 14.52
C VAL A 141 -4.30 -3.87 15.22
N SER A 142 -3.26 -4.54 14.73
CA SER A 142 -2.76 -5.78 15.32
C SER A 142 -1.26 -5.69 15.58
N GLY A 143 -0.88 -5.71 16.85
CA GLY A 143 0.51 -5.80 17.27
C GLY A 143 0.96 -7.25 17.30
N ASP A 144 2.12 -7.54 16.70
CA ASP A 144 2.73 -8.87 16.75
C ASP A 144 3.96 -8.83 17.67
N ARG A 145 4.10 -9.84 18.54
CA ARG A 145 5.25 -9.97 19.44
C ARG A 145 6.25 -10.87 18.73
N SER A 146 7.43 -10.34 18.41
CA SER A 146 8.52 -11.17 17.90
C SER A 146 8.78 -12.31 18.89
N THR A 147 8.45 -13.54 18.49
CA THR A 147 8.89 -14.78 19.15
C THR A 147 10.36 -15.03 18.85
#